data_AF-A0A4Q3JLL2-F1
#
_entry.id   AF-A0A4Q3JLL2-F1
#
_cell.length_a   1.000
_cell.length_b   1.000
_cell.length_c   1.000
_cell.angle_alpha   90.00
_cell.angle_beta   90.00
_cell.angle_gamma   90.00
#
_symmetry.space_group_name_H-M   'P 1'
#
loop_
_entity.id
_entity.type
_entity.pdbx_description
1 polymer ?
#
loop_
_entity_poly.entity_id
_entity_poly.type
_entity_poly.pdbx_seq_one_letter_code
_entity_poly.pdbx_strand_id
1 'polypeptide(L)'
;MSEFHVRVVRVGPIVKHPQADNLSIAQVFGYPVIIRTGEYAEGDRAVYVPVDSVVPEGDPRWAFLGEHRRIRAKKLRGVFSMGLLTAA
;
A
#
# COMPACT_ATOMS: atom_id res chain seq x y z
N MET A 1 -21.10 8.43 -12.30
CA MET A 1 -20.64 8.40 -10.89
C MET A 1 -19.40 7.54 -10.84
N SER A 2 -18.31 8.03 -10.24
CA SER A 2 -17.16 7.18 -9.91
C SER A 2 -17.47 6.39 -8.65
N GLU A 3 -17.12 5.12 -8.63
CA GLU A 3 -17.25 4.29 -7.42
C GLU A 3 -15.92 4.25 -6.67
N PHE A 4 -15.99 4.22 -5.33
CA PHE A 4 -14.83 4.12 -4.45
C PHE A 4 -14.90 2.81 -3.67
N HIS A 5 -13.90 1.95 -3.84
CA HIS A 5 -13.90 0.61 -3.26
C HIS A 5 -12.60 0.31 -2.52
N VAL A 6 -12.73 -0.14 -1.28
CA VAL A 6 -11.66 -0.83 -0.53
C VAL A 6 -11.87 -2.32 -0.73
N ARG A 7 -10.94 -3.03 -1.36
CA ARG A 7 -11.13 -4.43 -1.79
C ARG A 7 -10.03 -5.33 -1.27
N VAL A 8 -10.40 -6.57 -0.96
CA VAL A 8 -9.44 -7.66 -0.83
C VAL A 8 -8.92 -7.99 -2.23
N VAL A 9 -7.61 -7.98 -2.39
CA VAL A 9 -6.90 -8.22 -3.64
C VAL A 9 -5.91 -9.37 -3.46
N ARG A 10 -5.47 -9.93 -4.59
CA ARG A 10 -4.23 -10.72 -4.62
C ARG A 10 -3.09 -9.78 -4.97
N VAL A 11 -2.03 -9.84 -4.18
CA VAL A 11 -0.81 -9.04 -4.44
C VAL A 11 -0.22 -9.51 -5.78
N GLY A 12 -0.01 -8.58 -6.71
CA GLY A 12 0.62 -8.87 -7.99
C GLY A 12 2.15 -9.03 -7.86
N PRO A 13 2.89 -8.88 -8.98
CA PRO A 13 4.34 -8.98 -8.97
C PRO A 13 5.00 -8.04 -7.96
N ILE A 14 6.04 -8.52 -7.28
CA ILE A 14 6.81 -7.76 -6.29
C ILE A 14 8.25 -7.66 -6.75
N VAL A 15 8.75 -6.43 -6.85
CA VAL A 15 10.15 -6.16 -7.20
C VAL A 15 10.85 -5.40 -6.08
N LYS A 16 12.14 -5.66 -5.85
CA LYS A 16 12.93 -4.91 -4.86
C LYS A 16 12.99 -3.43 -5.25
N HIS A 17 12.87 -2.55 -4.28
CA HIS A 17 13.00 -1.11 -4.53
C HIS A 17 14.45 -0.78 -4.92
N PRO A 18 14.72 -0.09 -6.04
CA PRO A 18 16.07 0.10 -6.57
C PRO A 18 16.98 0.92 -5.66
N GLN A 19 16.41 1.85 -4.90
CA GLN A 19 17.14 2.74 -3.98
C GLN A 19 16.84 2.47 -2.50
N ALA A 20 16.32 1.29 -2.12
CA ALA A 20 16.07 0.96 -0.73
C ALA A 20 16.25 -0.53 -0.43
N ASP A 21 16.90 -0.84 0.69
CA ASP A 21 17.17 -2.23 1.08
C ASP A 21 15.95 -2.93 1.67
N ASN A 22 15.16 -2.18 2.45
CA ASN A 22 14.04 -2.72 3.23
C ASN A 22 12.67 -2.50 2.58
N LEU A 23 12.62 -1.97 1.35
CA LEU A 23 11.38 -1.69 0.63
C LEU A 23 11.29 -2.52 -0.66
N SER A 24 10.07 -2.94 -0.97
CA SER A 24 9.71 -3.58 -2.23
C SER A 24 8.50 -2.88 -2.84
N ILE A 25 8.29 -3.05 -4.13
CA ILE A 25 7.21 -2.45 -4.90
C ILE A 25 6.30 -3.59 -5.36
N ALA A 26 5.10 -3.64 -4.80
CA ALA A 26 4.06 -4.56 -5.21
C ALA A 26 3.16 -3.89 -6.27
N GLN A 27 2.67 -4.68 -7.23
CA GLN A 27 1.68 -4.21 -8.20
C GLN A 27 0.26 -4.58 -7.76
N VAL A 28 -0.61 -3.57 -7.67
CA VAL A 28 -2.03 -3.72 -7.30
C VAL A 28 -2.88 -2.94 -8.29
N PHE A 29 -3.75 -3.64 -9.04
CA PHE A 29 -4.53 -3.04 -10.14
C PHE A 29 -3.69 -2.24 -11.17
N GLY A 30 -2.42 -2.63 -11.36
CA GLY A 30 -1.48 -1.93 -12.24
C GLY A 30 -0.84 -0.67 -11.63
N TYR A 31 -1.09 -0.39 -10.36
CA TYR A 31 -0.45 0.69 -9.63
C TYR A 31 0.67 0.18 -8.72
N PRO A 32 1.80 0.91 -8.63
CA PRO A 32 2.86 0.58 -7.69
C PRO A 32 2.43 0.93 -6.25
N VAL A 33 2.57 -0.02 -5.33
CA VAL A 33 2.38 0.16 -3.89
C VAL A 33 3.67 -0.26 -3.19
N ILE A 34 4.26 0.65 -2.42
CA ILE A 34 5.50 0.38 -1.71
C ILE A 34 5.15 -0.31 -0.39
N ILE A 35 5.77 -1.48 -0.18
CA ILE A 35 5.62 -2.33 1.00
C ILE A 35 6.98 -2.57 1.64
N ARG A 36 6.99 -3.06 2.88
CA ARG A 36 8.23 -3.55 3.48
C ARG A 36 8.63 -4.87 2.81
N THR A 37 9.92 -5.02 2.51
CA THR A 37 10.44 -6.27 1.93
C THR A 37 10.16 -7.45 2.88
N GLY A 38 9.56 -8.51 2.34
CA GLY A 38 9.20 -9.72 3.09
C GLY A 38 7.85 -9.63 3.84
N GLU A 39 7.12 -8.52 3.74
CA GLU A 39 5.80 -8.39 4.36
C GLU A 39 4.70 -9.16 3.61
N TYR A 40 4.82 -9.23 2.27
CA TYR A 40 3.92 -9.98 1.39
C TYR A 40 4.72 -10.76 0.35
N ALA A 41 4.14 -11.86 -0.12
CA ALA A 41 4.56 -12.60 -1.30
C ALA A 41 3.55 -12.41 -2.45
N GLU A 42 4.00 -12.67 -3.68
CA GLU A 42 3.11 -12.64 -4.85
C GLU A 42 1.97 -13.65 -4.68
N GLY A 43 0.74 -13.23 -4.94
CA GLY A 43 -0.47 -14.05 -4.81
C GLY A 43 -1.14 -14.02 -3.43
N ASP A 44 -0.49 -13.44 -2.42
CA ASP A 44 -1.05 -13.27 -1.07
C ASP A 44 -2.34 -12.45 -1.10
N ARG A 45 -3.22 -12.71 -0.14
CA ARG A 45 -4.43 -11.90 0.08
C ARG A 45 -4.09 -10.70 0.96
N ALA A 46 -4.41 -9.52 0.47
CA ALA A 46 -4.27 -8.27 1.21
C ALA A 46 -5.46 -7.36 0.95
N VAL A 47 -5.72 -6.40 1.84
CA VAL A 47 -6.68 -5.32 1.61
C VAL A 47 -5.94 -4.14 1.00
N TYR A 48 -6.38 -3.73 -0.18
CA TYR A 48 -5.90 -2.52 -0.83
C TYR A 48 -6.70 -1.33 -0.35
N VAL A 49 -6.00 -0.36 0.23
CA VAL A 49 -6.53 0.93 0.67
C VAL A 49 -6.14 1.99 -0.37
N PRO A 50 -7.07 2.45 -1.23
CA PRO A 50 -6.77 3.41 -2.28
C PRO A 50 -6.34 4.77 -1.74
N VAL A 51 -5.74 5.58 -2.60
CA VAL A 51 -5.55 7.02 -2.35
C VAL A 51 -6.91 7.68 -2.04
N ASP A 52 -6.87 8.75 -1.25
CA ASP A 52 -8.02 9.48 -0.71
C ASP A 52 -8.84 8.75 0.36
N SER A 53 -8.54 7.48 0.65
CA SER A 53 -9.06 6.80 1.85
C SER A 53 -8.68 7.55 3.13
N VAL A 54 -9.60 7.61 4.09
CA VAL A 54 -9.30 8.06 5.46
C VAL A 54 -9.38 6.85 6.38
N VAL A 55 -8.26 6.49 7.00
CA VAL A 55 -8.20 5.36 7.93
C VAL A 55 -8.57 5.80 9.35
N PRO A 56 -9.21 4.92 10.15
CA PRO A 56 -9.65 5.26 11.50
C PRO A 56 -8.48 5.56 12.43
N GLU A 57 -8.72 6.48 13.37
CA GLU A 57 -7.87 6.68 14.53
C GLU A 57 -8.05 5.55 15.54
N GLY A 58 -7.00 5.27 16.33
CA GLY A 58 -7.05 4.26 17.40
C GLY A 58 -6.82 2.81 16.96
N ASP A 59 -6.86 2.51 15.66
CA ASP A 59 -6.52 1.19 15.15
C ASP A 59 -4.99 1.03 15.04
N PRO A 60 -4.37 0.05 15.75
CA PRO A 60 -2.94 -0.17 15.76
C PRO A 60 -2.34 -0.40 14.37
N ARG A 61 -3.11 -0.94 13.42
CA ARG A 61 -2.67 -1.16 12.03
C ARG A 61 -2.23 0.12 11.35
N TRP A 62 -2.79 1.26 11.76
CA TRP A 62 -2.50 2.58 11.19
C TRP A 62 -1.61 3.43 12.08
N ALA A 63 -1.11 2.92 13.22
CA ALA A 63 -0.36 3.72 14.19
C ALA A 63 0.87 4.41 13.56
N PHE A 64 1.52 3.75 12.60
CA PHE A 64 2.68 4.27 11.87
C PHE A 64 2.40 5.54 11.04
N LEU A 65 1.13 5.86 10.77
CA LEU A 65 0.74 7.06 10.04
C LEU A 65 0.67 8.31 10.94
N GLY A 66 0.69 8.16 12.27
CA GLY A 66 0.54 9.28 13.20
C GLY A 66 -0.74 10.08 12.93
N GLU A 67 -0.62 11.40 12.79
CA GLU A 67 -1.74 12.29 12.46
C GLU A 67 -2.15 12.23 10.98
N HIS A 68 -1.35 11.61 10.11
CA HIS A 68 -1.58 11.56 8.66
C HIS A 68 -2.52 10.43 8.25
N ARG A 69 -3.80 10.54 8.60
CA ARG A 69 -4.82 9.50 8.39
C ARG A 69 -5.39 9.41 6.96
N ARG A 70 -5.18 10.43 6.12
CA ARG A 70 -5.58 10.36 4.71
C ARG A 70 -4.48 9.73 3.88
N ILE A 71 -4.80 8.64 3.18
CA ILE A 71 -3.88 7.96 2.28
C ILE A 71 -3.70 8.82 1.04
N ARG A 72 -2.46 9.15 0.73
CA ARG A 72 -2.10 9.98 -0.42
C ARG A 72 -1.10 9.24 -1.26
N ALA A 73 -1.09 9.53 -2.56
CA ALA A 73 0.04 9.18 -3.40
C ALA A 73 1.32 9.81 -2.81
N LYS A 74 2.34 9.00 -2.57
CA LYS A 74 3.64 9.47 -2.08
C LYS A 74 4.74 8.99 -3.00
N LYS A 75 5.74 9.84 -3.22
CA LYS A 75 6.96 9.46 -3.94
C LYS A 75 8.06 9.16 -2.93
N LEU A 76 8.51 7.91 -2.88
CA LEU A 76 9.61 7.48 -2.02
C LEU A 76 10.78 7.13 -2.93
N ARG A 77 11.90 7.85 -2.78
CA ARG A 77 13.16 7.57 -3.50
C ARG A 77 12.96 7.33 -5.00
N GLY A 78 12.22 8.24 -5.64
CA GLY A 78 11.98 8.18 -7.09
C GLY A 78 10.74 7.40 -7.53
N VAL A 79 10.17 6.53 -6.69
CA VAL A 79 9.05 5.66 -7.06
C VAL A 79 7.75 6.12 -6.40
N PHE A 80 6.65 6.14 -7.15
CA PHE A 80 5.32 6.43 -6.60
C PHE A 80 4.76 5.21 -5.85
N SER A 81 4.11 5.47 -4.73
CA SER A 81 3.24 4.54 -4.01
C SER A 81 1.83 5.10 -4.06
N MET A 82 0.94 4.37 -4.74
CA MET A 82 -0.45 4.73 -4.94
C MET A 82 -1.33 3.88 -4.03
N GLY A 83 -1.56 4.35 -2.80
CA GLY A 83 -2.33 3.61 -1.79
C GLY A 83 -1.45 2.85 -0.80
N LEU A 84 -2.08 1.94 -0.07
CA LEU A 84 -1.47 1.09 0.95
C LEU A 84 -2.02 -0.34 0.87
N LEU A 85 -1.22 -1.30 1.36
CA LEU A 85 -1.65 -2.66 1.64
C LEU A 85 -1.70 -2.88 3.15
N THR A 86 -2.70 -3.64 3.59
CA THR A 86 -2.79 -4.16 4.94
C THR A 86 -3.24 -5.62 4.91
N ALA A 87 -2.97 -6.37 5.97
CA ALA A 87 -3.43 -7.75 6.10
C ALA A 87 -4.97 -7.81 5.99
N ALA A 88 -5.46 -8.83 5.27
CA ALA A 88 -6.89 -9.07 5.10
C ALA A 88 -7.57 -9.61 6.35
#